data_AF-V7IIP2-F1
#
_entry.id   AF-V7IIP2-F1
#
_cell.length_a   1.000
_cell.length_b   1.000
_cell.length_c   1.000
_cell.angle_alpha   90.00
_cell.angle_beta   90.00
_cell.angle_gamma   90.00
#
_symmetry.space_group_name_H-M   'P 1'
#
loop_
_entity.id
_entity.type
_entity.pdbx_description
1 polymer ?
#
loop_
_entity_poly.entity_id
_entity_poly.type
_entity_poly.pdbx_seq_one_letter_code
_entity_poly.pdbx_strand_id
1 'polypeptide(L)' 'GGTTISGGTLTVDHADSLGSGDIDNSGVLKVGEGELENTLSGSGSLVKTGTGELTLSGDNSYSGGTTISGGT' A
#
# COMPACT_ATOMS: atom_id res chain seq x y z
N GLY A 1 2.39 15.28 -2.15
CA GLY A 1 2.33 15.24 -0.68
C GLY A 1 2.28 13.78 -0.28
N GLY A 2 3.04 13.38 0.75
CA GLY A 2 3.11 11.97 1.18
C GLY A 2 1.93 11.52 2.03
N THR A 3 1.86 10.22 2.27
CA THR A 3 0.89 9.55 3.14
C THR A 3 1.61 8.97 4.35
N THR A 4 1.14 9.25 5.57
CA THR A 4 1.67 8.66 6.80
C THR A 4 0.58 7.86 7.50
N ILE A 5 0.85 6.59 7.76
CA ILE A 5 -0.03 5.69 8.52
C ILE A 5 0.70 5.37 9.82
N SER A 6 0.47 6.16 10.88
CA SER A 6 1.14 5.93 12.18
C SER A 6 0.65 4.68 12.91
N GLY A 7 -0.44 4.07 12.46
CA GLY A 7 -1.08 2.89 13.03
C GLY A 7 -2.48 2.67 12.43
N GLY A 8 -3.19 1.63 12.87
CA GLY A 8 -4.54 1.33 12.38
C GLY A 8 -4.55 0.80 10.94
N THR A 9 -5.66 1.00 10.22
CA THR A 9 -5.81 0.55 8.83
C THR A 9 -6.26 1.70 7.94
N LEU A 10 -5.51 1.96 6.88
CA LEU A 10 -5.95 2.77 5.74
C LEU A 10 -6.36 1.81 4.63
N THR A 11 -7.57 1.99 4.11
CA THR A 11 -8.08 1.21 2.96
C THR A 11 -8.27 2.14 1.78
N VAL A 12 -7.76 1.74 0.63
CA VAL A 12 -7.98 2.40 -0.66
C VAL A 12 -8.38 1.36 -1.70
N ASP A 13 -9.34 1.69 -2.55
CA ASP A 13 -9.77 0.78 -3.61
C ASP A 13 -8.75 0.76 -4.76
N HIS A 14 -8.23 1.94 -5.14
CA HIS A 14 -7.22 2.10 -6.19
C HIS A 14 -5.96 2.79 -5.64
N ALA A 15 -4.78 2.23 -5.97
CA ALA A 15 -3.48 2.75 -5.54
C ALA A 15 -3.25 4.22 -5.91
N ASP A 16 -3.73 4.65 -7.09
CA ASP A 16 -3.60 6.03 -7.61
C ASP A 16 -4.21 7.09 -6.66
N SER A 17 -5.13 6.68 -5.78
CA SER A 17 -5.75 7.58 -4.80
C SER A 17 -4.77 8.06 -3.72
N LEU A 18 -3.61 7.41 -3.58
CA LEU A 18 -2.55 7.77 -2.65
C LEU A 18 -1.66 8.91 -3.17
N GLY A 19 -1.85 9.34 -4.43
CA GLY A 19 -1.06 10.37 -5.09
C GLY A 19 0.36 9.90 -5.38
N SER A 20 1.30 10.85 -5.54
CA SER A 20 2.69 10.57 -5.95
C SER A 20 3.74 10.76 -4.84
N GLY A 21 3.33 11.05 -3.60
CA GLY A 21 4.27 11.25 -2.50
C GLY A 21 4.63 9.95 -1.79
N ASP A 22 5.70 9.96 -0.99
CA ASP A 22 6.11 8.78 -0.21
C ASP A 22 5.02 8.29 0.75
N ILE A 23 5.04 6.98 1.01
CA ILE A 23 4.19 6.33 2.01
C ILE A 23 5.06 5.82 3.16
N ASP A 24 4.87 6.40 4.34
CA ASP A 24 5.41 5.90 5.60
C ASP A 24 4.32 5.10 6.32
N ASN A 25 4.41 3.77 6.25
CA ASN A 25 3.43 2.86 6.82
C ASN A 25 3.97 2.19 8.08
N SER A 26 3.39 2.52 9.23
CA SER A 26 3.57 1.84 10.53
C SER A 26 2.30 1.09 10.99
N GLY A 27 1.27 0.99 10.12
CA GLY A 27 0.00 0.31 10.38
C GLY A 27 -0.31 -0.78 9.36
N VAL A 28 -1.53 -0.75 8.81
CA VAL A 28 -1.95 -1.61 7.69
C VAL A 28 -2.40 -0.74 6.53
N LEU A 29 -1.79 -0.94 5.37
CA LEU A 29 -2.25 -0.38 4.11
C LEU A 29 -3.01 -1.48 3.34
N LYS A 30 -4.31 -1.30 3.15
CA LYS A 30 -5.16 -2.15 2.31
C LYS A 30 -5.37 -1.49 0.95
N VAL A 31 -5.05 -2.21 -0.13
CA VAL A 31 -5.19 -1.72 -1.51
C VAL A 31 -5.99 -2.73 -2.33
N GLY A 32 -6.95 -2.27 -3.12
CA GLY A 32 -7.77 -3.11 -4.00
C GLY A 32 -7.09 -3.47 -5.32
N GLU A 33 -6.63 -2.48 -6.06
CA GLU A 33 -6.02 -2.64 -7.39
C GLU A 33 -5.23 -1.38 -7.80
N GLY A 34 -4.59 -1.42 -8.96
CA GLY A 34 -3.88 -0.29 -9.58
C GLY A 34 -2.36 -0.41 -9.49
N GLU A 35 -1.67 0.70 -9.76
CA GLU A 35 -0.21 0.78 -9.70
C GLU A 35 0.23 1.63 -8.50
N LEU A 36 0.99 1.04 -7.59
CA LEU A 36 1.60 1.75 -6.48
C LEU A 36 3.01 2.20 -6.89
N GLU A 37 3.08 3.39 -7.48
CA GLU A 37 4.33 4.04 -7.89
C GLU A 37 5.09 4.69 -6.71
N ASN A 38 4.42 4.83 -5.56
CA ASN A 38 4.98 5.49 -4.38
C ASN A 38 6.16 4.70 -3.78
N THR A 39 7.12 5.41 -3.19
CA THR A 39 8.03 4.80 -2.22
C THR A 39 7.24 4.34 -1.00
N LEU A 40 7.16 3.03 -0.77
CA LEU A 40 6.50 2.44 0.39
C LEU A 40 7.56 2.00 1.41
N SER A 41 7.51 2.57 2.61
CA SER A 41 8.47 2.34 3.69
C SER A 41 7.77 2.12 5.05
N GLY A 42 8.55 1.76 6.08
CA GLY A 42 8.06 1.62 7.45
C GLY A 42 7.93 0.16 7.94
N SER A 43 7.33 -0.03 9.11
CA SER A 43 7.17 -1.34 9.78
C SER A 43 5.81 -1.98 9.59
N GLY A 44 4.87 -1.27 8.96
CA GLY A 44 3.50 -1.69 8.71
C GLY A 44 3.37 -2.71 7.59
N SER A 45 2.21 -3.35 7.54
CA SER A 45 1.88 -4.41 6.58
C SER A 45 1.12 -3.86 5.37
N LEU A 46 1.29 -4.53 4.23
CA LEU A 46 0.51 -4.32 3.01
C LEU A 46 -0.50 -5.47 2.86
N VAL A 47 -1.75 -5.15 2.54
CA VAL A 47 -2.79 -6.15 2.27
C VAL A 47 -3.43 -5.87 0.92
N LYS A 48 -3.20 -6.77 -0.04
CA LYS A 48 -3.91 -6.76 -1.32
C LYS A 48 -5.29 -7.35 -1.14
N THR A 49 -6.29 -6.57 -1.52
CA THR A 49 -7.72 -6.91 -1.50
C THR A 49 -8.30 -6.76 -2.90
N GLY A 50 -9.62 -6.84 -3.08
CA GLY A 50 -10.22 -6.72 -4.41
C GLY A 50 -9.88 -7.90 -5.33
N THR A 51 -10.40 -7.88 -6.54
CA THR A 51 -10.20 -8.94 -7.54
C THR A 51 -9.23 -8.54 -8.65
N GLY A 52 -8.90 -7.26 -8.77
CA GLY A 52 -7.97 -6.75 -9.78
C GLY A 52 -6.51 -7.02 -9.45
N GLU A 53 -5.63 -6.41 -10.25
CA GLU A 53 -4.18 -6.49 -10.11
C GLU A 53 -3.65 -5.29 -9.33
N LEU A 54 -2.73 -5.53 -8.39
CA LEU A 54 -1.91 -4.47 -7.78
C LEU A 54 -0.46 -4.64 -8.21
N THR A 55 0.03 -3.68 -8.98
CA THR A 55 1.45 -3.60 -9.34
C THR A 55 2.17 -2.71 -8.35
N LEU A 56 3.26 -3.21 -7.78
CA LEU A 56 4.16 -2.40 -6.94
C LEU A 56 5.36 -2.00 -7.80
N SER A 57 5.36 -0.79 -8.35
CA SER A 57 6.40 -0.31 -9.27
C SER A 57 7.35 0.71 -8.64
N GLY A 58 6.97 1.31 -7.52
CA GLY A 58 7.84 2.17 -6.71
C GLY A 58 8.88 1.41 -5.87
N ASP A 59 9.68 2.16 -5.11
CA ASP A 59 10.63 1.59 -4.15
C ASP A 59 9.89 1.03 -2.92
N ASN A 60 10.01 -0.27 -2.70
CA ASN A 60 9.33 -0.97 -1.60
C ASN A 60 10.35 -1.43 -0.56
N SER A 61 10.49 -0.66 0.53
CA SER A 61 11.45 -0.88 1.63
C SER A 61 10.80 -1.17 2.98
N TYR A 62 9.48 -1.36 3.00
CA TYR A 62 8.76 -1.72 4.22
C TYR A 62 9.20 -3.10 4.73
N SER A 63 9.15 -3.25 6.05
CA SER A 63 9.60 -4.46 6.76
C SER A 63 8.45 -5.32 7.29
N GLY A 64 7.21 -4.80 7.25
CA GLY A 64 6.02 -5.58 7.59
C GLY A 64 5.65 -6.61 6.53
N GLY A 65 4.66 -7.45 6.84
CA GLY A 65 4.24 -8.53 5.95
C GLY A 65 3.38 -8.05 4.78
N THR A 66 3.37 -8.84 3.71
CA THR A 66 2.42 -8.71 2.60
C THR A 66 1.37 -9.81 2.69
N THR A 67 0.09 -9.46 2.70
CA THR A 67 -1.01 -10.44 2.64
C THR A 67 -1.80 -10.26 1.37
N ILE A 68 -1.92 -11.30 0.56
CA ILE A 68 -2.80 -11.31 -0.61
C ILE A 68 -4.12 -11.99 -0.22
N SER A 69 -5.17 -11.20 -0.04
CA SER A 69 -6.52 -11.69 0.32
C SER A 69 -7.45 -11.84 -0.89
N GLY A 70 -7.06 -11.35 -2.07
CA GLY A 70 -7.82 -11.45 -3.31
C GLY A 70 -7.08 -10.84 -4.50
N GLY A 71 -7.41 -11.30 -5.71
CA GLY A 71 -6.76 -10.85 -6.94
C GLY A 71 -5.30 -11.29 -7.03
N THR A 72 -4.48 -10.46 -7.68
CA THR A 72 -3.03 -10.65 -7.84
C THR A 72 -2.26 -9.43 -7.35
#